data_AF-A0A447X523-F1
#
_entry.id   AF-A0A447X523-F1
#
_cell.length_a   1.000
_cell.length_b   1.000
_cell.length_c   1.000
_cell.angle_alpha   90.00
_cell.angle_beta   90.00
_cell.angle_gamma   90.00
#
_symmetry.space_group_name_H-M   'P 1'
#
loop_
_entity.id
_entity.type
_entity.pdbx_description
1 polymer ?
#
loop_
_entity_poly.entity_id
_entity_poly.type
_entity_poly.pdbx_seq_one_letter_code
_entity_poly.pdbx_strand_id
1 'polypeptide(L)'
;MITRLAPNAEIGKIKNDLKQLPNALGHLVRTWEEKGRQLGEQASQWPMIYTVAAGPLRPLGYKEGIVTLMEFTWTHGCVIESGEFRHGPLEIVEPGVPFLFLLGIDESRHTTERAINFVKQRTDNVIVIDYAEISQGLHPWLAPFLMFVPMEWLCYYLSIYKDHNPDERRYYGGLVEY
;
A
#
# COMPACT_ATOMS: atom_id res chain seq x y z
N MET A 1 -25.01 -7.19 28.33
CA MET A 1 -24.23 -7.13 29.58
C MET A 1 -22.76 -7.17 29.19
N ILE A 2 -21.97 -6.13 29.47
CA ILE A 2 -20.52 -6.14 29.20
C ILE A 2 -19.87 -6.90 30.37
N THR A 3 -19.37 -8.11 30.10
CA THR A 3 -18.80 -9.03 31.11
C THR A 3 -17.29 -8.91 31.26
N ARG A 4 -16.63 -8.10 30.43
CA ARG A 4 -15.17 -7.97 30.42
C ARG A 4 -14.72 -6.78 31.27
N LEU A 5 -14.07 -7.08 32.40
CA LEU A 5 -13.55 -6.08 33.34
C LEU A 5 -12.04 -5.76 33.12
N ALA A 6 -11.36 -6.55 32.28
CA ALA A 6 -9.94 -6.36 31.93
C ALA A 6 -9.77 -6.10 30.41
N PRO A 7 -8.75 -5.32 30.00
CA PRO A 7 -8.45 -5.08 28.60
C PRO A 7 -8.21 -6.38 27.82
N ASN A 8 -8.53 -6.39 26.53
CA ASN A 8 -8.15 -7.51 25.66
C ASN A 8 -6.63 -7.67 25.65
N ALA A 9 -6.13 -8.91 25.75
CA ALA A 9 -4.70 -9.20 25.67
C ALA A 9 -4.08 -8.63 24.38
N GLU A 10 -4.86 -8.64 23.29
CA GLU A 10 -4.52 -8.03 22.01
C GLU A 10 -4.21 -6.53 22.13
N ILE A 11 -5.02 -5.77 22.90
CA ILE A 11 -4.78 -4.33 23.14
C ILE A 11 -3.48 -4.12 23.92
N GLY A 12 -3.17 -5.02 24.86
CA GLY A 12 -1.89 -5.02 25.57
C GLY A 12 -0.70 -5.19 24.63
N LYS A 13 -0.81 -6.13 23.68
CA LYS A 13 0.22 -6.33 22.64
C LYS A 13 0.35 -5.10 21.75
N ILE A 14 -0.74 -4.58 21.19
CA ILE A 14 -0.71 -3.39 20.34
C ILE A 14 -0.03 -2.22 21.05
N LYS A 15 -0.40 -1.96 22.31
CA LYS A 15 0.20 -0.86 23.12
C LYS A 15 1.70 -1.01 23.30
N ASN A 16 2.18 -2.24 23.50
CA ASN A 16 3.62 -2.51 23.65
C ASN A 16 4.37 -2.39 22.31
N ASP A 17 3.80 -2.94 21.25
CA ASP A 17 4.35 -2.86 19.88
C ASP A 17 4.40 -1.40 19.38
N LEU A 18 3.42 -0.58 19.76
CA LEU A 18 3.38 0.85 19.40
C LEU A 18 4.63 1.62 19.88
N LYS A 19 5.23 1.19 20.99
CA LYS A 19 6.49 1.80 21.50
C LYS A 19 7.69 1.46 20.63
N GLN A 20 7.65 0.34 19.91
CA GLN A 20 8.71 -0.09 18.98
C GLN A 20 8.54 0.50 17.59
N LEU A 21 7.35 1.04 17.28
CA LEU A 21 7.01 1.59 15.97
C LEU A 21 8.04 2.62 15.44
N PRO A 22 8.51 3.62 16.22
CA PRO A 22 9.51 4.58 15.72
C PRO A 22 10.82 3.92 15.27
N ASN A 23 11.30 2.91 16.00
CA ASN A 23 12.51 2.17 15.63
C ASN A 23 12.29 1.38 14.35
N ALA A 24 11.14 0.72 14.22
CA ALA A 24 10.79 -0.06 13.05
C ALA A 24 10.66 0.83 11.80
N LEU A 25 10.03 2.00 11.92
CA LEU A 25 9.94 3.00 10.85
C LEU A 25 11.33 3.51 10.45
N GLY A 26 12.15 3.91 11.43
CA GLY A 26 13.51 4.39 11.16
C GLY A 26 14.39 3.34 10.47
N HIS A 27 14.20 2.05 10.81
CA HIS A 27 14.86 0.96 10.09
C HIS A 27 14.44 0.94 8.61
N LEU A 28 13.13 0.93 8.32
CA LEU A 28 12.62 0.90 6.95
C LEU A 28 13.04 2.14 6.13
N VAL A 29 13.06 3.34 6.72
CA VAL A 29 13.54 4.54 6.04
C VAL A 29 14.97 4.34 5.52
N ARG A 30 15.84 3.73 6.33
CA ARG A 30 17.26 3.53 5.98
C ARG A 30 17.52 2.34 5.06
N THR A 31 16.67 1.31 5.10
CA THR A 31 16.98 0.03 4.43
C THR A 31 16.17 -0.21 3.17
N TRP A 32 15.07 0.52 2.98
CA TRP A 32 14.11 0.24 1.91
C TRP A 32 14.22 1.15 0.69
N GLU A 33 15.06 2.18 0.73
CA GLU A 33 15.22 3.15 -0.36
C GLU A 33 15.55 2.48 -1.70
N GLU A 34 16.55 1.60 -1.73
CA GLU A 34 16.97 0.93 -2.98
C GLU A 34 15.87 0.00 -3.55
N LYS A 35 15.16 -0.74 -2.69
CA LYS A 35 14.02 -1.57 -3.14
C LYS A 35 12.89 -0.68 -3.66
N GLY A 36 12.60 0.43 -2.97
CA GLY A 36 11.63 1.43 -3.42
C GLY A 36 12.02 2.06 -4.75
N ARG A 37 13.31 2.35 -4.97
CA ARG A 37 13.83 2.88 -6.24
C ARG A 37 13.57 1.94 -7.40
N GLN A 38 13.91 0.66 -7.26
CA GLN A 38 13.70 -0.35 -8.30
C GLN A 38 12.22 -0.53 -8.62
N LEU A 39 11.37 -0.58 -7.60
CA LEU A 39 9.92 -0.70 -7.78
C LEU A 39 9.31 0.57 -8.38
N GLY A 40 9.80 1.74 -7.98
CA GLY A 40 9.38 3.03 -8.53
C GLY A 40 9.77 3.19 -10.00
N GLU A 41 10.98 2.78 -10.37
CA GLU A 41 11.44 2.72 -11.77
C GLU A 41 10.52 1.81 -12.60
N GLN A 42 10.24 0.59 -12.11
CA GLN A 42 9.31 -0.33 -12.77
C GLN A 42 7.91 0.30 -12.93
N ALA A 43 7.36 0.86 -11.85
CA ALA A 43 6.02 1.44 -11.82
C ALA A 43 5.91 2.73 -12.64
N SER A 44 7.01 3.46 -12.86
CA SER A 44 7.03 4.68 -13.67
C SER A 44 6.66 4.43 -15.13
N GLN A 45 6.90 3.21 -15.61
CA GLN A 45 6.58 2.78 -16.97
C GLN A 45 5.08 2.49 -17.16
N TRP A 46 4.30 2.49 -16.09
CA TRP A 46 2.89 2.17 -16.12
C TRP A 46 2.00 3.43 -16.25
N PRO A 47 1.03 3.42 -17.17
CA PRO A 47 0.14 4.57 -17.38
C PRO A 47 -0.91 4.71 -16.27
N MET A 48 -1.21 3.62 -15.57
CA MET A 48 -2.17 3.56 -14.47
C MET A 48 -1.73 2.51 -13.44
N ILE A 49 -2.33 2.46 -12.24
CA ILE A 49 -2.09 1.39 -11.25
C ILE A 49 -3.38 1.07 -10.50
N TYR A 50 -3.76 -0.20 -10.43
CA TYR A 50 -4.80 -0.69 -9.52
C TYR A 50 -4.18 -1.06 -8.17
N THR A 51 -4.46 -0.29 -7.13
CA THR A 51 -4.04 -0.61 -5.76
C THR A 51 -5.07 -1.49 -5.09
N VAL A 52 -4.66 -2.66 -4.62
CA VAL A 52 -5.55 -3.67 -4.04
C VAL A 52 -5.14 -3.96 -2.59
N ALA A 53 -6.07 -3.79 -1.65
CA ALA A 53 -5.82 -3.99 -0.23
C ALA A 53 -7.09 -4.44 0.51
N ALA A 54 -6.92 -5.00 1.72
CA ALA A 54 -8.02 -5.41 2.59
C ALA A 54 -7.71 -5.13 4.07
N GLY A 55 -8.73 -5.30 4.91
CA GLY A 55 -8.58 -5.21 6.36
C GLY A 55 -7.98 -3.87 6.83
N PRO A 56 -7.03 -3.89 7.78
CA PRO A 56 -6.37 -2.69 8.30
C PRO A 56 -5.66 -1.85 7.23
N LEU A 57 -5.30 -2.45 6.08
CA LEU A 57 -4.58 -1.77 5.01
C LEU A 57 -5.48 -0.98 4.05
N ARG A 58 -6.82 -1.10 4.15
CA ARG A 58 -7.75 -0.37 3.27
C ARG A 58 -7.51 1.15 3.24
N PRO A 59 -7.33 1.85 4.39
CA PRO A 59 -7.07 3.29 4.38
C PRO A 59 -5.75 3.65 3.70
N LEU A 60 -4.70 2.84 3.90
CA LEU A 60 -3.43 3.03 3.21
C LEU A 60 -3.59 2.79 1.71
N GLY A 61 -4.27 1.71 1.31
CA GLY A 61 -4.56 1.42 -0.10
C GLY A 61 -5.34 2.54 -0.79
N TYR A 62 -6.30 3.17 -0.09
CA TYR A 62 -6.98 4.37 -0.60
C TYR A 62 -6.02 5.56 -0.73
N LYS A 63 -5.23 5.85 0.30
CA LYS A 63 -4.25 6.94 0.27
C LYS A 63 -3.29 6.73 -0.91
N GLU A 64 -2.73 5.54 -1.10
CA GLU A 64 -1.80 5.29 -2.21
C GLU A 64 -2.51 5.32 -3.56
N GLY A 65 -3.60 4.56 -3.70
CA GLY A 65 -4.33 4.39 -4.96
C GLY A 65 -4.98 5.67 -5.48
N ILE A 66 -5.38 6.58 -4.60
CA ILE A 66 -6.06 7.83 -4.96
C ILE A 66 -5.16 9.02 -4.70
N VAL A 67 -4.76 9.25 -3.46
CA VAL A 67 -4.07 10.49 -3.06
C VAL A 67 -2.65 10.50 -3.64
N THR A 68 -1.79 9.53 -3.30
CA THR A 68 -0.40 9.53 -3.77
C THR A 68 -0.31 9.44 -5.29
N LEU A 69 -0.95 8.44 -5.90
CA LEU A 69 -0.83 8.24 -7.33
C LEU A 69 -1.36 9.43 -8.12
N MET A 70 -2.59 9.89 -7.83
CA MET A 70 -3.22 10.94 -8.64
C MET A 70 -2.67 12.33 -8.32
N GLU A 71 -2.41 12.63 -7.05
CA GLU A 71 -1.99 13.97 -6.62
C GLU A 71 -0.47 14.17 -6.72
N PHE A 72 0.32 13.25 -6.17
CA PHE A 72 1.78 13.42 -6.01
C PHE A 72 2.57 12.90 -7.21
N THR A 73 2.04 11.94 -7.98
CA THR A 73 2.77 11.35 -9.11
C THR A 73 2.14 11.59 -10.47
N TRP A 74 0.97 12.26 -10.49
CA TRP A 74 0.11 12.45 -11.67
C TRP A 74 -0.13 11.15 -12.48
N THR A 75 -0.25 10.02 -11.77
CA THR A 75 -0.53 8.70 -12.33
C THR A 75 -2.01 8.37 -12.16
N HIS A 76 -2.64 7.80 -13.18
CA HIS A 76 -4.00 7.28 -13.02
C HIS A 76 -4.04 6.20 -11.94
N GLY A 77 -4.85 6.41 -10.93
CA GLY A 77 -4.94 5.55 -9.76
C GLY A 77 -6.34 5.02 -9.55
N CYS A 78 -6.44 3.81 -9.01
CA CYS A 78 -7.69 3.20 -8.57
C CYS A 78 -7.43 2.37 -7.31
N VAL A 79 -8.43 2.27 -6.44
CA VAL A 79 -8.37 1.42 -5.25
C VAL A 79 -9.45 0.35 -5.32
N ILE A 80 -9.05 -0.90 -5.09
CA ILE A 80 -9.94 -2.06 -5.04
C ILE A 80 -9.81 -2.72 -3.68
N GLU A 81 -10.95 -2.92 -3.01
CA GLU A 81 -11.00 -3.76 -1.82
C GLU A 81 -10.86 -5.22 -2.24
N SER A 82 -9.97 -6.00 -1.61
CA SER A 82 -9.65 -7.35 -2.10
C SER A 82 -10.83 -8.32 -2.09
N GLY A 83 -11.79 -8.18 -1.18
CA GLY A 83 -13.04 -8.93 -1.15
C GLY A 83 -13.95 -8.61 -2.34
N GLU A 84 -13.97 -7.35 -2.76
CA GLU A 84 -14.71 -6.89 -3.95
C GLU A 84 -14.04 -7.30 -5.26
N PHE A 85 -12.76 -7.71 -5.24
CA PHE A 85 -12.01 -8.06 -6.45
C PHE A 85 -12.73 -9.09 -7.34
N ARG A 86 -13.41 -10.07 -6.72
CA ARG A 86 -14.14 -11.12 -7.46
C ARG A 86 -15.53 -10.70 -7.98
N HIS A 87 -15.95 -9.47 -7.71
CA HIS A 87 -17.30 -8.97 -7.94
C HIS A 87 -17.35 -7.96 -9.10
N GLY A 88 -16.48 -8.14 -10.09
CA GLY A 88 -16.35 -7.26 -11.25
C GLY A 88 -14.89 -6.94 -11.59
N PRO A 89 -14.06 -6.45 -10.65
CA PRO A 89 -12.69 -6.03 -10.94
C PRO A 89 -11.79 -7.12 -11.55
N LEU A 90 -12.05 -8.41 -11.28
CA LEU A 90 -11.29 -9.50 -11.89
C LEU A 90 -11.34 -9.50 -13.44
N GLU A 91 -12.37 -8.90 -14.04
CA GLU A 91 -12.57 -8.90 -15.50
C GLU A 91 -11.56 -8.02 -16.23
N ILE A 92 -10.95 -7.03 -15.55
CA ILE A 92 -9.93 -6.17 -16.15
C ILE A 92 -8.51 -6.76 -16.08
N VAL A 93 -8.37 -7.99 -15.55
CA VAL A 93 -7.08 -8.65 -15.41
C VAL A 93 -6.67 -9.27 -16.74
N GLU A 94 -5.76 -8.60 -17.43
CA GLU A 94 -5.19 -9.04 -18.71
C GLU A 94 -3.68 -8.72 -18.78
N PRO A 95 -2.93 -9.32 -19.72
CA PRO A 95 -1.50 -9.07 -19.88
C PRO A 95 -1.19 -7.57 -19.99
N GLY A 96 -0.26 -7.09 -19.18
CA GLY A 96 0.18 -5.70 -19.18
C GLY A 96 -0.60 -4.79 -18.21
N VAL A 97 -1.77 -5.19 -17.72
CA VAL A 97 -2.49 -4.40 -16.71
C VAL A 97 -1.75 -4.46 -15.37
N PRO A 98 -1.41 -3.30 -14.77
CA PRO A 98 -0.57 -3.23 -13.57
C PRO A 98 -1.38 -3.24 -12.26
N PHE A 99 -0.90 -4.04 -11.30
CA PHE A 99 -1.48 -4.14 -9.97
C PHE A 99 -0.43 -3.95 -8.87
N LEU A 100 -0.80 -3.15 -7.87
CA LEU A 100 -0.06 -2.97 -6.64
C LEU A 100 -0.87 -3.57 -5.49
N PHE A 101 -0.36 -4.61 -4.85
CA PHE A 101 -1.01 -5.24 -3.70
C PHE A 101 -0.34 -4.83 -2.39
N LEU A 102 -1.17 -4.44 -1.41
CA LEU A 102 -0.76 -4.31 -0.02
C LEU A 102 -1.25 -5.55 0.74
N LEU A 103 -0.32 -6.41 1.13
CA LEU A 103 -0.64 -7.70 1.73
C LEU A 103 -0.35 -7.68 3.24
N GLY A 104 -1.40 -7.76 4.05
CA GLY A 104 -1.31 -7.80 5.51
C GLY A 104 -1.00 -9.18 6.07
N ILE A 105 -0.90 -9.27 7.39
CA ILE A 105 -0.87 -10.55 8.14
C ILE A 105 -2.10 -10.70 9.06
N ASP A 106 -3.13 -9.89 8.85
CA ASP A 106 -4.41 -9.97 9.54
C ASP A 106 -5.33 -11.03 8.89
N GLU A 107 -6.55 -11.17 9.41
CA GLU A 107 -7.54 -12.15 8.98
C GLU A 107 -7.91 -11.99 7.49
N SER A 108 -7.75 -10.80 6.90
CA SER A 108 -8.05 -10.58 5.48
C SER A 108 -6.97 -11.08 4.52
N ARG A 109 -5.78 -11.48 4.99
CA ARG A 109 -4.64 -11.90 4.15
C ARG A 109 -5.03 -12.91 3.07
N HIS A 110 -5.77 -13.95 3.44
CA HIS A 110 -6.19 -15.01 2.53
C HIS A 110 -7.03 -14.50 1.35
N THR A 111 -7.80 -13.42 1.55
CA THR A 111 -8.60 -12.80 0.50
C THR A 111 -7.70 -12.09 -0.51
N THR A 112 -6.72 -11.32 -0.03
CA THR A 112 -5.73 -10.63 -0.87
C THR A 112 -4.82 -11.63 -1.61
N GLU A 113 -4.35 -12.69 -0.96
CA GLU A 113 -3.54 -13.74 -1.60
C GLU A 113 -4.29 -14.41 -2.77
N ARG A 114 -5.60 -14.62 -2.62
CA ARG A 114 -6.41 -15.19 -3.71
C ARG A 114 -6.48 -14.27 -4.93
N ALA A 115 -6.58 -12.96 -4.73
CA ALA A 115 -6.51 -11.98 -5.81
C ALA A 115 -5.11 -11.93 -6.45
N ILE A 116 -4.04 -11.90 -5.65
CA ILE A 116 -2.65 -11.95 -6.13
C ILE A 116 -2.42 -13.18 -7.02
N ASN A 117 -2.84 -14.36 -6.55
CA ASN A 117 -2.66 -15.62 -7.26
C ASN A 117 -3.41 -15.62 -8.60
N PHE A 118 -4.60 -15.02 -8.66
CA PHE A 118 -5.36 -14.89 -9.89
C PHE A 118 -4.67 -13.96 -10.90
N VAL A 119 -4.16 -12.81 -10.43
CA VAL A 119 -3.50 -11.80 -11.26
C VAL A 119 -2.15 -12.30 -11.80
N LYS A 120 -1.31 -12.90 -10.95
CA LYS A 120 0.01 -13.41 -11.35
C LYS A 120 -0.03 -14.52 -12.41
N GLN A 121 -1.19 -15.14 -12.65
CA GLN A 121 -1.36 -16.11 -13.74
C GLN A 121 -1.59 -15.45 -15.11
N ARG A 122 -1.81 -14.12 -15.15
CA ARG A 122 -2.33 -13.41 -16.34
C ARG A 122 -1.54 -12.15 -16.71
N THR A 123 -0.80 -11.57 -15.77
CA THR A 123 0.05 -10.39 -16.03
C THR A 123 1.31 -10.46 -15.17
N ASP A 124 2.41 -9.99 -15.72
CA ASP A 124 3.69 -9.87 -15.01
C ASP A 124 3.85 -8.51 -14.32
N ASN A 125 2.94 -7.56 -14.59
CA ASN A 125 2.96 -6.22 -14.00
C ASN A 125 2.33 -6.24 -12.60
N VAL A 126 3.00 -6.90 -11.66
CA VAL A 126 2.51 -7.09 -10.29
C VAL A 126 3.58 -6.69 -9.30
N ILE A 127 3.27 -5.70 -8.46
CA ILE A 127 4.05 -5.39 -7.26
C ILE A 127 3.26 -5.85 -6.04
N VAL A 128 3.92 -6.55 -5.12
CA VAL A 128 3.34 -6.95 -3.83
C VAL A 128 4.23 -6.40 -2.73
N ILE A 129 3.66 -5.58 -1.86
CA ILE A 129 4.29 -5.17 -0.60
C ILE A 129 3.70 -6.05 0.49
N ASP A 130 4.49 -6.99 0.98
CA ASP A 130 4.05 -7.94 2.01
C ASP A 130 4.50 -7.47 3.39
N TYR A 131 3.54 -7.21 4.28
CA TYR A 131 3.80 -6.84 5.67
C TYR A 131 4.61 -7.92 6.39
N ALA A 132 4.47 -9.20 6.03
CA ALA A 132 5.25 -10.28 6.64
C ALA A 132 6.77 -10.05 6.50
N GLU A 133 7.22 -9.46 5.39
CA GLU A 133 8.64 -9.18 5.13
C GLU A 133 9.19 -8.03 5.98
N ILE A 134 8.33 -7.08 6.39
CA ILE A 134 8.76 -5.82 7.01
C ILE A 134 8.23 -5.62 8.43
N SER A 135 7.36 -6.52 8.92
CA SER A 135 6.61 -6.36 10.18
C SER A 135 7.48 -6.14 11.41
N GLN A 136 8.70 -6.67 11.40
CA GLN A 136 9.58 -6.73 12.57
C GLN A 136 8.88 -7.36 13.80
N GLY A 137 7.95 -8.28 13.56
CA GLY A 137 7.16 -8.96 14.61
C GLY A 137 6.06 -8.10 15.26
N LEU A 138 5.81 -6.89 14.73
CA LEU A 138 4.78 -5.99 15.21
C LEU A 138 3.37 -6.45 14.80
N HIS A 139 2.38 -6.03 15.58
CA HIS A 139 0.99 -6.39 15.40
C HIS A 139 0.45 -6.02 14.01
N PRO A 140 -0.41 -6.85 13.37
CA PRO A 140 -1.01 -6.56 12.06
C PRO A 140 -1.72 -5.20 11.96
N TRP A 141 -2.29 -4.71 13.06
CA TRP A 141 -2.94 -3.39 13.11
C TRP A 141 -1.95 -2.22 12.95
N LEU A 142 -0.65 -2.47 13.07
CA LEU A 142 0.40 -1.48 12.80
C LEU A 142 0.89 -1.51 11.35
N ALA A 143 0.40 -2.45 10.53
CA ALA A 143 0.80 -2.60 9.14
C ALA A 143 0.68 -1.31 8.31
N PRO A 144 -0.39 -0.49 8.43
CA PRO A 144 -0.49 0.74 7.67
C PRO A 144 0.66 1.72 7.93
N PHE A 145 1.14 1.80 9.16
CA PHE A 145 2.23 2.71 9.52
C PHE A 145 3.57 2.23 8.94
N LEU A 146 3.86 0.93 9.06
CA LEU A 146 5.12 0.39 8.55
C LEU A 146 5.14 0.37 7.02
N MET A 147 4.05 -0.04 6.38
CA MET A 147 3.94 -0.11 4.93
C MET A 147 3.91 1.25 4.25
N PHE A 148 3.54 2.32 4.98
CA PHE A 148 3.66 3.68 4.49
C PHE A 148 5.10 4.01 4.03
N VAL A 149 6.12 3.62 4.78
CA VAL A 149 7.51 3.95 4.44
C VAL A 149 7.99 3.32 3.11
N PRO A 150 7.83 2.00 2.88
CA PRO A 150 8.03 1.40 1.56
C PRO A 150 7.26 2.08 0.43
N MET A 151 6.01 2.46 0.69
CA MET A 151 5.16 3.10 -0.31
C MET A 151 5.63 4.51 -0.68
N GLU A 152 6.10 5.28 0.30
CA GLU A 152 6.72 6.59 0.06
C GLU A 152 7.97 6.46 -0.81
N TRP A 153 8.87 5.51 -0.52
CA TRP A 153 10.04 5.29 -1.38
C TRP A 153 9.66 4.89 -2.81
N LEU A 154 8.71 3.97 -2.96
CA LEU A 154 8.21 3.56 -4.27
C LEU A 154 7.65 4.74 -5.05
N CYS A 155 6.71 5.50 -4.45
CA CYS A 155 6.02 6.58 -5.14
C CYS A 155 6.92 7.79 -5.39
N TYR A 156 7.85 8.08 -4.48
CA TYR A 156 8.88 9.09 -4.68
C TYR A 156 9.66 8.80 -5.96
N TYR A 157 10.25 7.61 -6.08
CA TYR A 157 11.02 7.27 -7.26
C TYR A 157 10.15 7.10 -8.51
N LEU A 158 8.92 6.60 -8.39
CA LEU A 158 7.95 6.59 -9.50
C LEU A 158 7.82 7.99 -10.09
N SER A 159 7.64 9.01 -9.25
CA SER A 159 7.55 10.42 -9.66
C SER A 159 8.83 10.90 -10.34
N ILE A 160 10.00 10.65 -9.71
CA ILE A 160 11.30 11.07 -10.24
C ILE A 160 11.58 10.44 -11.61
N TYR A 161 11.29 9.16 -11.81
CA TYR A 161 11.46 8.47 -13.10
C TYR A 161 10.43 8.92 -14.16
N LYS A 162 9.38 9.65 -13.77
CA LYS A 162 8.47 10.37 -14.68
C LYS A 162 8.90 11.82 -14.95
N ASP A 163 10.09 12.22 -14.49
CA ASP A 163 10.58 13.61 -14.54
C ASP A 163 9.60 14.60 -13.86
N HIS A 164 8.98 14.15 -12.76
CA HIS A 164 8.01 14.92 -12.00
C HIS A 164 8.45 15.06 -10.55
N ASN A 165 8.48 16.29 -10.04
CA ASN A 165 8.73 16.54 -8.63
C ASN A 165 7.45 16.24 -7.81
N PRO A 166 7.48 15.31 -6.83
CA PRO A 166 6.29 14.90 -6.10
C PRO A 166 5.65 15.99 -5.24
N ASP A 167 6.34 17.11 -4.98
CA ASP A 167 5.79 18.29 -4.30
C ASP A 167 5.03 19.24 -5.25
N GLU A 168 5.13 19.06 -6.56
CA GLU A 168 4.46 19.93 -7.52
C GLU A 168 2.95 19.71 -7.53
N ARG A 169 2.21 20.81 -7.64
CA ARG A 169 0.76 20.84 -7.82
C ARG A 169 0.42 21.78 -8.94
N ARG A 170 -0.58 21.40 -9.75
CA ARG A 170 -1.18 22.27 -10.77
C ARG A 170 -2.49 22.94 -10.31
N TYR A 171 -3.13 22.42 -9.26
CA TYR A 171 -4.42 22.92 -8.76
C TYR A 171 -4.50 23.02 -7.22
N TYR A 172 -4.13 21.96 -6.51
CA TYR A 172 -4.21 21.87 -5.05
C TYR A 172 -3.34 22.92 -4.34
N GLY A 173 -3.72 23.30 -3.12
CA GLY A 173 -2.99 24.30 -2.31
C GLY A 173 -3.38 25.76 -2.58
N GLY A 174 -4.54 25.99 -3.21
CA GLY A 174 -5.03 27.33 -3.50
C GLY A 174 -4.42 27.98 -4.75
N LEU A 175 -3.83 27.17 -5.64
CA LEU A 175 -3.30 27.65 -6.92
C LEU A 175 -4.41 28.05 -7.90
N VAL A 176 -5.59 27.42 -7.76
CA VAL A 176 -6.81 27.73 -8.52
C VAL A 176 -8.03 27.64 -7.61
N GLU A 177 -9.12 28.33 -7.96
CA GLU A 177 -10.43 28.21 -7.31
C GLU A 177 -11.14 26.91 -7.75
N TYR A 178 -11.81 26.22 -6.82
CA TYR A 178 -12.55 24.98 -7.05
C TYR A 178 -13.84 24.91 -6.22
#